data_AF-A0A259C775-F1
#
_entry.id   AF-A0A259C775-F1
#
_cell.length_a   1.000
_cell.length_b   1.000
_cell.length_c   1.000
_cell.angle_alpha   90.00
_cell.angle_beta   90.00
_cell.angle_gamma   90.00
#
_symmetry.space_group_name_H-M   'P 1'
#
loop_
_entity.id
_entity.type
_entity.pdbx_description
1 polymer ?
#
loop_
_entity_poly.entity_id
_entity_poly.type
_entity_poly.pdbx_seq_one_letter_code
_entity_poly.pdbx_strand_id
1 'polypeptide(L)' 'DLNVPAWTSGGKVFRLRGKGLPKASGGHGDLLVEITLALPADKDPELEALMRKRRGV' A
#
# COMPACT_ATOMS: atom_id res chain seq x y z
N ASP A 1 11.88 0.02 6.51
CA ASP A 1 10.80 0.93 6.08
C ASP A 1 10.56 0.83 4.59
N LEU A 2 9.29 0.88 4.15
CA LEU A 2 8.88 0.92 2.75
C LEU A 2 8.50 2.36 2.42
N ASN A 3 9.22 2.97 1.46
CA ASN A 3 8.84 4.26 0.92
C ASN A 3 7.80 4.06 -0.19
N VAL A 4 6.61 4.63 -0.05
CA VAL A 4 5.55 4.61 -1.06
C VAL A 4 5.57 5.93 -1.82
N PRO A 5 6.02 5.96 -3.09
CA PRO A 5 6.04 7.20 -3.87
C PRO A 5 4.64 7.78 -4.04
N ALA A 6 4.56 9.12 -4.06
CA ALA A 6 3.33 9.82 -4.43
C ALA A 6 2.78 9.29 -5.76
N TRP A 7 1.46 9.33 -5.92
CA TRP A 7 0.75 8.79 -7.08
C TRP A 7 0.87 7.28 -7.30
N THR A 8 1.21 6.51 -6.26
CA THR A 8 1.08 5.05 -6.30
C THR A 8 -0.39 4.64 -6.25
N SER A 9 -0.84 3.90 -7.25
CA SER A 9 -2.18 3.29 -7.29
C SER A 9 -2.23 1.95 -6.54
N GLY A 10 -3.44 1.54 -6.16
CA GLY A 10 -3.70 0.18 -5.69
C GLY A 10 -3.32 -0.88 -6.74
N GLY A 11 -2.95 -2.08 -6.27
CA GLY A 11 -2.46 -3.20 -7.08
C GLY A 11 -0.96 -3.12 -7.42
N LYS A 12 -0.28 -2.01 -7.12
CA LYS A 12 1.18 -1.91 -7.33
C LYS A 12 1.90 -2.84 -6.36
N VAL A 13 2.85 -3.62 -6.88
CA VAL A 13 3.68 -4.53 -6.09
C VAL A 13 5.07 -3.94 -5.89
N PHE A 14 5.49 -3.81 -4.63
CA PHE A 14 6.85 -3.48 -4.24
C PHE A 14 7.63 -4.72 -3.83
N ARG A 15 8.91 -4.73 -4.20
CA ARG A 15 9.85 -5.79 -3.80
C ARG A 15 10.80 -5.29 -2.74
N LEU A 16 10.65 -5.83 -1.52
CA LEU A 16 11.55 -5.58 -0.41
C LEU A 16 12.64 -6.66 -0.39
N ARG A 17 13.81 -6.29 -0.91
CA ARG A 17 14.93 -7.24 -1.04
C ARG A 17 15.43 -7.71 0.32
N GLY A 18 15.63 -9.02 0.46
CA GLY A 18 16.17 -9.62 1.69
C GLY A 18 15.24 -9.58 2.91
N LYS A 19 13.95 -9.24 2.71
CA LYS A 19 12.92 -9.24 3.78
C LYS A 19 12.00 -10.44 3.74
N GLY A 20 12.26 -11.40 2.84
CA GLY A 20 11.54 -12.66 2.78
C GLY A 20 12.08 -13.70 3.76
N LEU A 21 11.59 -14.93 3.60
CA LEU A 21 11.99 -16.06 4.45
C LEU A 21 13.49 -16.37 4.35
N PRO A 22 14.12 -16.89 5.42
CA PRO A 22 15.50 -17.35 5.38
C PRO A 22 15.67 -18.50 4.39
N LYS A 23 16.82 -18.56 3.73
CA LYS A 23 17.17 -19.62 2.78
C LYS A 23 18.16 -20.60 3.39
N ALA A 24 18.06 -21.88 3.00
CA ALA A 24 19.01 -22.91 3.43
C ALA A 24 20.46 -22.62 3.02
N SER A 25 20.66 -21.94 1.89
CA SER A 25 21.98 -21.51 1.40
C SER A 25 22.53 -20.24 2.07
N GLY A 26 21.85 -19.75 3.11
CA GLY A 26 22.16 -18.46 3.75
C GLY A 26 21.44 -17.27 3.11
N GLY A 27 21.31 -16.20 3.90
CA GLY A 27 20.58 -14.99 3.53
C GLY A 27 19.06 -15.17 3.51
N HIS A 28 18.38 -14.21 2.89
CA HIS A 28 16.91 -14.14 2.86
C HIS A 28 16.38 -14.02 1.44
N GLY A 29 15.12 -14.44 1.24
CA GLY A 29 14.33 -14.12 0.06
C GLY A 29 13.87 -12.66 0.04
N ASP A 30 13.02 -12.35 -0.94
CA ASP A 30 12.40 -11.03 -1.05
C ASP A 30 10.95 -11.12 -0.57
N LEU A 31 10.47 -10.04 0.05
CA LEU A 31 9.05 -9.88 0.37
C LEU A 31 8.39 -9.04 -0.73
N LEU A 32 7.30 -9.56 -1.30
CA LEU A 32 6.45 -8.83 -2.23
C LEU A 32 5.28 -8.21 -1.45
N VAL A 33 5.08 -6.91 -1.62
CA VAL A 33 4.02 -6.15 -0.96
C VAL A 33 3.12 -5.53 -2.02
N GLU A 34 1.87 -5.97 -2.09
CA GLU A 34 0.85 -5.35 -2.93
C GLU A 34 0.16 -4.23 -2.16
N ILE A 35 0.01 -3.07 -2.78
CA ILE A 35 -0.72 -1.94 -2.19
C ILE A 35 -2.23 -2.12 -2.38
N THR A 36 -2.96 -2.14 -1.28
CA THR A 36 -4.43 -2.10 -1.30
C THR A 36 -4.91 -0.75 -0.79
N LEU A 37 -5.83 -0.14 -1.52
CA LEU A 37 -6.55 1.04 -1.04
C LEU A 37 -7.76 0.56 -0.23
N ALA A 38 -7.75 0.83 1.06
CA ALA A 38 -8.84 0.49 1.96
C ALA A 38 -9.48 1.76 2.52
N LEU A 39 -10.79 1.71 2.78
CA LEU A 39 -11.47 2.74 3.55
C LEU A 39 -11.11 2.61 5.03
N PRO A 40 -11.15 3.70 5.81
CA PRO A 40 -11.04 3.65 7.27
C PRO A 40 -12.11 2.72 7.88
N ALA A 41 -11.80 2.14 9.05
CA ALA A 41 -12.73 1.23 9.74
C ALA A 41 -14.00 1.94 10.24
N ASP A 42 -13.83 3.16 10.74
CA ASP A 42 -14.92 4.04 11.16
C ASP A 42 -15.29 5.02 10.04
N LYS A 43 -16.49 5.61 10.18
CA LYS A 43 -16.91 6.68 9.26
C LYS A 43 -16.01 7.89 9.41
N ASP A 44 -15.61 8.45 8.27
CA ASP A 44 -14.80 9.67 8.18
C ASP A 44 -15.62 10.77 7.48
N PRO A 45 -16.22 11.71 8.24
CA PRO A 45 -17.04 12.78 7.68
C PRO A 45 -16.27 13.70 6.72
N GLU A 46 -14.96 13.90 6.94
CA GLU A 46 -14.14 14.76 6.08
C GLU A 46 -13.87 14.08 4.74
N LEU A 47 -13.56 12.79 4.75
CA LEU A 47 -13.41 11.98 3.54
C LEU A 47 -14.72 11.94 2.74
N GLU A 48 -15.86 11.75 3.40
CA GLU A 48 -17.17 11.79 2.73
C GLU A 48 -17.44 13.17 2.10
N ALA A 49 -17.19 14.25 2.83
CA ALA A 49 -17.37 15.61 2.33
C ALA A 49 -16.46 15.89 1.12
N LEU A 50 -15.20 15.45 1.17
CA LEU A 50 -14.25 15.55 0.06
C LEU A 50 -14.78 14.82 -1.18
N MET A 51 -15.25 13.58 -1.03
CA MET A 51 -15.75 12.78 -2.16
C MET A 51 -17.05 13.36 -2.73
N ARG A 52 -17.94 13.91 -1.90
CA ARG A 52 -19.13 14.66 -2.38
C ARG A 52 -18.73 15.88 -3.20
N LYS A 53 -17.75 16.66 -2.73
CA LYS A 53 -17.22 17.83 -3.46
C LYS A 53 -16.64 17.44 -4.82
N ARG A 54 -15.93 16.32 -4.91
CA ARG A 54 -15.29 15.85 -6.15
C ARG A 54 -16.27 15.25 -7.16
N ARG A 55 -17.42 14.73 -6.72
CA ARG A 55 -18.45 14.14 -7.60
C ARG A 55 -19.09 15.14 -8.56
N GLY A 56 -19.11 16.42 -8.20
CA GLY A 56 -19.70 17.50 -9.00
C GLY A 56 -18.76 18.12 -10.04
N VAL A 57 -17.63 17.47 -10.34
CA VAL A 57 -16.66 17.87 -11.38
C VAL A 57 -16.71 16.85 -12.51
#